data_AF-A0AAV5UVS5-F1
#
_entry.id   AF-A0AAV5UVS5-F1
#
_cell.length_a   1.000
_cell.length_b   1.000
_cell.length_c   1.000
_cell.angle_alpha   90.00
_cell.angle_beta   90.00
_cell.angle_gamma   90.00
#
_symmetry.space_group_name_H-M   'P 1'
#
loop_
_entity.id
_entity.type
_entity.pdbx_description
1 polymer ?
#
loop_
_entity_poly.entity_id
_entity_poly.type
_entity_poly.pdbx_seq_one_letter_code
_entity_poly.pdbx_strand_id
1 'polypeptide(L)'
;MERRTRIYTAGEGLHVFWMPESSQLGVANFNGQCWSRKMSQEERIELIGGGLAVTLLEPKWNEVFDEAGLVVEREEDEEERVSLRFGTSCTIDLEKMDSPLQLISNVIGVLLKSYEGAASKRRSTGKPIITKKRGAKVKLPPPTKLVDVKKVSLLNRNMKKRSGPSKGPVFDTDEE
;
A
#
# COMPACT_ATOMS: atom_id res chain seq x y z
N MET A 1 3.78 -1.06 -19.54
CA MET A 1 3.72 -0.82 -18.08
C MET A 1 2.71 0.30 -17.85
N GLU A 2 1.74 0.08 -16.98
CA GLU A 2 0.69 1.05 -16.68
C GLU A 2 1.28 2.12 -15.74
N ARG A 3 1.42 3.37 -16.21
CA ARG A 3 1.89 4.49 -15.39
C ARG A 3 0.78 4.87 -14.42
N ARG A 4 0.85 4.38 -13.18
CA ARG A 4 -0.19 4.62 -12.17
C ARG A 4 0.21 5.76 -11.24
N THR A 5 -0.74 6.64 -10.95
CA THR A 5 -0.64 7.61 -9.86
C THR A 5 -0.44 6.87 -8.54
N ARG A 6 0.60 7.26 -7.79
CA ARG A 6 0.92 6.71 -6.47
C ARG A 6 0.57 7.72 -5.41
N ILE A 7 0.01 7.23 -4.30
CA ILE A 7 -0.35 8.07 -3.17
C ILE A 7 0.14 7.37 -1.90
N TYR A 8 0.97 8.06 -1.15
CA TYR A 8 1.44 7.68 0.16
C TYR A 8 0.80 8.59 1.21
N THR A 9 0.32 8.01 2.29
CA THR A 9 -0.27 8.80 3.39
C THR A 9 0.81 9.02 4.43
N ALA A 10 1.26 10.26 4.55
CA ALA A 10 2.09 10.69 5.66
C ALA A 10 1.21 10.87 6.91
N GLY A 11 1.84 10.93 8.08
CA GLY A 11 1.12 11.29 9.31
C GLY A 11 0.35 12.61 9.17
N GLU A 12 -0.62 12.83 10.06
CA GLU A 12 -1.36 14.11 10.15
C GLU A 12 -2.34 14.42 8.99
N GLY A 13 -2.71 13.43 8.19
CA GLY A 13 -3.67 13.62 7.09
C GLY A 13 -3.07 14.25 5.84
N LEU A 14 -1.74 14.23 5.74
CA LEU A 14 -0.99 14.64 4.56
C LEU A 14 -0.88 13.48 3.57
N HIS A 15 -1.15 13.75 2.30
CA HIS A 15 -1.07 12.78 1.24
C HIS A 15 0.01 13.18 0.23
N VAL A 16 1.11 12.44 0.22
CA VAL A 16 2.15 12.55 -0.80
C VAL A 16 1.65 11.86 -2.06
N PHE A 17 1.70 12.52 -3.21
CA PHE A 17 1.27 11.94 -4.48
C PHE A 17 2.35 12.10 -5.55
N TRP A 18 2.41 11.11 -6.43
CA TRP A 18 3.19 11.13 -7.67
C TRP A 18 2.27 10.88 -8.86
N MET A 19 2.24 11.84 -9.79
CA MET A 19 1.50 11.76 -11.05
C MET A 19 2.47 11.62 -12.21
N PRO A 20 2.67 10.40 -12.75
CA PRO A 20 3.63 10.17 -13.84
C PRO A 20 3.21 10.80 -15.17
N GLU A 21 1.91 11.06 -15.39
CA GLU A 21 1.41 11.69 -16.61
C GLU A 21 1.83 13.16 -16.71
N SER A 22 1.79 13.89 -15.60
CA SER A 22 2.21 15.30 -15.51
C SER A 22 3.63 15.47 -14.96
N SER A 23 4.31 14.37 -14.63
CA SER A 23 5.60 14.35 -13.91
C SER A 23 5.58 15.25 -12.66
N GLN A 24 4.50 15.16 -11.90
CA GLN A 24 4.23 16.06 -10.78
C GLN A 24 4.28 15.30 -9.46
N LEU A 25 5.18 15.75 -8.59
CA LEU A 25 5.31 15.28 -7.21
C LEU A 25 4.70 16.33 -6.29
N GLY A 26 4.03 15.91 -5.23
CA GLY A 26 3.58 16.87 -4.24
C GLY A 26 2.98 16.25 -3.00
N VAL A 27 2.54 17.15 -2.12
CA VAL A 27 1.82 16.84 -0.89
C VAL A 27 0.51 17.62 -0.92
N ALA A 28 -0.59 16.92 -0.67
CA ALA A 28 -1.91 17.48 -0.58
C ALA A 28 -2.50 17.24 0.81
N ASN A 29 -3.17 18.25 1.34
CA ASN A 29 -4.08 18.13 2.47
C ASN A 29 -5.50 18.35 1.97
N PHE A 30 -6.45 17.51 2.39
CA PHE A 30 -7.87 17.68 2.06
C PHE A 30 -8.53 18.90 2.72
N ASN A 31 -7.78 19.63 3.55
CA ASN A 31 -8.14 20.96 4.02
C ASN A 31 -7.97 22.07 2.95
N GLY A 32 -7.56 21.70 1.72
CA GLY A 32 -7.46 22.64 0.59
C GLY A 32 -6.06 23.21 0.36
N GLN A 33 -5.05 22.76 1.10
CA GLN A 33 -3.65 23.11 0.88
C GLN A 33 -2.97 22.06 0.01
N CYS A 34 -2.20 22.49 -0.99
CA CYS A 34 -1.38 21.59 -1.79
C CYS A 34 -0.05 22.25 -2.13
N TRP A 35 1.01 21.48 -2.01
CA TRP A 35 2.33 21.81 -2.48
C TRP A 35 2.69 20.84 -3.57
N SER A 36 3.22 21.33 -4.68
CA SER A 36 3.64 20.46 -5.77
C SER A 36 4.80 21.05 -6.52
N ARG A 37 5.61 20.17 -7.09
CA ARG A 37 6.70 20.52 -7.98
C ARG A 37 6.65 19.61 -9.20
N LYS A 38 6.83 20.21 -10.38
CA LYS A 38 7.08 19.44 -11.59
C LYS A 38 8.54 19.00 -11.56
N MET A 39 8.76 17.71 -11.80
CA MET A 39 10.11 17.16 -11.88
C MET A 39 10.45 16.79 -13.31
N SER A 40 11.63 17.23 -13.76
CA SER A 40 12.17 16.78 -15.03
C SER A 40 12.62 15.32 -14.95
N GLN A 41 12.95 14.72 -16.09
CA GLN A 41 13.49 13.37 -16.09
C GLN A 41 14.89 13.33 -15.48
N GLU A 42 15.68 14.37 -15.74
CA GLU A 42 17.03 14.56 -15.26
C GLU A 42 17.07 14.67 -13.74
N GLU A 43 16.22 15.53 -13.15
CA GLU A 43 16.10 15.68 -11.69
C GLU A 43 15.76 14.33 -11.01
N ARG A 44 14.87 13.55 -11.61
CA ARG A 44 14.51 12.22 -11.07
C ARG A 44 15.68 11.24 -11.14
N ILE A 45 16.48 11.27 -12.21
CA ILE A 45 17.67 10.42 -12.35
C ILE A 45 18.73 10.83 -11.30
N GLU A 46 18.93 12.13 -11.11
CA GLU A 46 19.86 12.65 -10.10
C GLU A 46 19.45 12.22 -8.68
N LEU A 47 18.15 12.29 -8.36
CA LEU A 47 17.62 11.90 -7.04
C LEU A 47 17.73 10.40 -6.74
N ILE A 48 17.51 9.54 -7.73
CA ILE A 48 17.55 8.08 -7.54
C ILE A 48 18.98 7.51 -7.56
N GLY A 49 19.94 8.29 -8.09
CA GLY A 49 21.32 7.89 -8.27
C GLY A 49 21.70 7.99 -9.75
N GLY A 50 22.58 8.96 -10.04
CA GLY A 50 23.05 9.27 -11.39
C GLY A 50 23.55 8.04 -12.16
N GLY A 51 23.25 8.00 -13.46
CA GLY A 51 23.62 6.89 -14.35
C GLY A 51 22.55 5.81 -14.51
N LEU A 52 21.35 6.02 -13.97
CA LEU A 52 20.23 5.12 -14.21
C LEU A 52 19.79 5.16 -15.69
N ALA A 53 19.63 4.00 -16.31
CA ALA A 53 18.98 3.93 -17.62
C ALA A 53 17.54 4.46 -17.53
N VAL A 54 17.12 5.26 -18.52
CA VAL A 54 15.78 5.88 -18.58
C VAL A 54 14.66 4.85 -18.44
N THR A 55 14.88 3.63 -18.95
CA THR A 55 13.93 2.52 -18.86
C THR A 55 13.70 2.00 -17.44
N LEU A 56 14.66 2.21 -16.54
CA LEU A 56 14.61 1.79 -15.13
C LEU A 56 14.14 2.91 -14.19
N LEU A 57 13.97 4.13 -14.71
CA LEU A 57 13.60 5.29 -13.91
C LEU A 57 12.25 5.11 -13.22
N GLU A 58 11.22 4.74 -13.99
CA GLU A 58 9.87 4.54 -13.45
C GLU A 58 9.82 3.40 -12.41
N PRO A 59 10.37 2.19 -12.67
CA PRO A 59 10.44 1.14 -11.65
C PRO A 59 11.11 1.57 -10.34
N LYS A 60 12.31 2.17 -10.41
CA LYS A 60 13.00 2.63 -9.20
C LYS A 60 12.27 3.77 -8.49
N TRP A 61 11.68 4.69 -9.25
CA TRP A 61 10.88 5.76 -8.65
C TRP A 61 9.64 5.20 -7.94
N ASN A 62 9.05 4.12 -8.45
CA ASN A 62 7.99 3.41 -7.73
C ASN A 62 8.48 2.72 -6.45
N GLU A 63 9.68 2.11 -6.47
CA GLU A 63 10.30 1.52 -5.28
C GLU A 63 10.48 2.55 -4.17
N VAL A 64 10.80 3.81 -4.50
CA VAL A 64 10.87 4.90 -3.49
C VAL A 64 9.56 5.04 -2.72
N PHE A 65 8.39 4.93 -3.35
CA PHE A 65 7.10 5.04 -2.66
C PHE A 65 6.72 3.79 -1.87
N ASP A 66 7.29 2.63 -2.23
CA ASP A 66 6.98 1.35 -1.59
C ASP A 66 7.96 1.04 -0.43
N GLU A 67 9.23 1.47 -0.52
CA GLU A 67 10.30 1.21 0.47
C GLU A 67 10.69 2.43 1.31
N ALA A 68 10.67 3.64 0.74
CA ALA A 68 11.13 4.81 1.47
C ALA A 68 10.02 5.33 2.39
N GLY A 69 10.33 5.42 3.68
CA GLY A 69 9.53 6.20 4.62
C GLY A 69 9.58 7.67 4.23
N LEU A 70 8.64 8.11 3.40
CA LEU A 70 8.48 9.50 3.00
C LEU A 70 8.16 10.31 4.25
N VAL A 71 9.04 11.25 4.58
CA VAL A 71 8.86 12.22 5.65
C VAL A 71 8.52 13.56 5.01
N VAL A 72 7.42 14.15 5.47
CA VAL A 72 7.06 15.52 5.09
C VAL A 72 7.57 16.42 6.21
N GLU A 73 8.53 17.27 5.89
CA GLU A 73 9.00 18.33 6.79
C GLU A 73 8.28 19.62 6.39
N ARG A 74 7.60 20.24 7.36
CA ARG A 74 6.94 21.54 7.18
C ARG A 74 7.67 22.56 8.03
N GLU A 75 8.18 23.59 7.38
CA GLU A 75 8.81 24.73 8.04
C GLU A 75 7.75 25.84 8.11
N GLU A 76 7.31 26.18 9.33
CA GLU A 76 6.35 27.25 9.61
C GLU A 76 7.04 28.62 9.73
N ASP A 77 7.96 28.94 8.82
CA ASP A 77 8.47 30.30 8.67
C ASP A 77 7.62 31.11 7.68
N GLU A 78 7.88 32.43 7.57
CA GLU A 78 7.08 33.44 6.85
C GLU A 78 6.62 33.06 5.43
N GLU A 79 7.29 32.09 4.81
CA GLU A 79 6.87 31.40 3.59
C GLU A 79 6.67 29.91 3.91
N GLU A 80 5.43 29.43 4.09
CA GLU A 80 5.13 28.01 4.39
C GLU A 80 5.82 27.05 3.40
N ARG A 81 7.02 26.57 3.75
CA ARG A 81 7.84 25.68 2.93
C ARG A 81 7.58 24.24 3.36
N VAL A 82 7.33 23.39 2.37
CA VAL A 82 7.15 21.96 2.58
C VAL A 82 8.23 21.24 1.79
N SER A 83 9.07 20.49 2.51
CA SER A 83 10.08 19.64 1.91
C SER A 83 9.72 18.17 2.08
N LEU A 84 9.92 17.41 1.02
CA LEU A 84 9.76 15.96 1.01
C LEU A 84 11.13 15.32 1.16
N ARG A 85 11.30 14.55 2.23
CA ARG A 85 12.50 13.74 2.43
C ARG A 85 12.19 12.27 2.18
N PHE A 86 13.02 11.62 1.36
CA PHE A 86 13.00 10.17 1.21
C PHE A 86 14.42 9.61 1.20
N GLY A 87 14.57 8.43 1.81
CA GLY A 87 15.88 7.83 2.03
C GLY A 87 16.76 8.65 2.96
N THR A 88 18.07 8.44 2.88
CA THR A 88 19.04 9.03 3.82
C THR A 88 19.45 10.47 3.48
N SER A 89 19.32 10.90 2.22
CA SER A 89 19.94 12.13 1.73
C SER A 89 19.18 12.90 0.65
N CYS A 90 17.95 12.50 0.29
CA CYS A 90 17.18 13.21 -0.75
C CYS A 90 16.11 14.09 -0.10
N THR A 91 16.22 15.39 -0.30
CA THR A 91 15.24 16.40 0.11
C THR A 91 14.77 17.16 -1.11
N ILE A 92 13.45 17.28 -1.29
CA ILE A 92 12.84 18.02 -2.39
C ILE A 92 11.96 19.10 -1.80
N ASP A 93 12.27 20.35 -2.14
CA ASP A 93 11.41 21.49 -1.80
C ASP A 93 10.23 21.55 -2.75
N LEU A 94 9.04 21.72 -2.18
CA LEU A 94 7.78 21.86 -2.90
C LEU A 94 7.27 23.30 -2.83
N GLU A 95 6.64 23.74 -3.91
CA GLU A 95 6.04 25.05 -4.02
C GLU A 95 4.55 24.98 -3.68
N LYS A 96 4.07 25.94 -2.89
CA LYS A 96 2.64 26.07 -2.59
C LYS A 96 1.90 26.43 -3.86
N MET A 97 0.83 25.70 -4.19
CA MET A 97 0.02 26.02 -5.35
C MET A 97 -1.08 27.02 -5.01
N ASP A 98 -1.26 28.02 -5.87
CA ASP A 98 -2.35 28.99 -5.76
C ASP A 98 -3.74 28.39 -6.05
N SER A 99 -3.80 27.39 -6.94
CA SER A 99 -5.06 26.74 -7.34
C SER A 99 -4.98 25.20 -7.20
N PRO A 100 -5.09 24.68 -5.98
CA PRO A 100 -4.84 23.27 -5.70
C PRO A 100 -6.03 22.34 -5.98
N LEU A 101 -7.23 22.89 -6.20
CA LEU A 101 -8.49 22.15 -6.22
C LEU A 101 -8.51 21.00 -7.24
N GLN A 102 -8.03 21.23 -8.46
CA GLN A 102 -8.03 20.20 -9.50
C GLN A 102 -7.07 19.05 -9.14
N LEU A 103 -5.93 19.38 -8.55
CA LEU A 103 -4.93 18.41 -8.13
C LEU A 103 -5.45 17.56 -6.96
N ILE A 104 -6.02 18.22 -5.95
CA ILE A 104 -6.64 17.57 -4.79
C ILE A 104 -7.77 16.64 -5.25
N SER A 105 -8.62 17.09 -6.18
CA SER A 105 -9.70 16.26 -6.75
C SER A 105 -9.15 15.00 -7.43
N ASN A 106 -8.07 15.11 -8.20
CA ASN A 106 -7.42 13.96 -8.82
C ASN A 106 -6.86 12.98 -7.77
N VAL A 107 -6.21 13.48 -6.73
CA VAL A 107 -5.67 12.68 -5.61
C VAL A 107 -6.80 11.93 -4.89
N ILE A 108 -7.89 12.63 -4.54
CA ILE A 108 -9.08 12.03 -3.92
C ILE A 108 -9.67 10.96 -4.84
N GLY A 109 -9.81 11.24 -6.13
CA GLY A 109 -10.36 10.30 -7.10
C GLY A 109 -9.55 9.00 -7.20
N VAL A 110 -8.22 9.07 -7.11
CA VAL A 110 -7.34 7.89 -7.10
C VAL A 110 -7.48 7.10 -5.78
N LEU A 111 -7.58 7.78 -4.64
CA LEU A 111 -7.81 7.13 -3.34
C LEU A 111 -9.17 6.45 -3.25
N LEU A 112 -10.22 7.07 -3.79
CA LEU A 112 -11.55 6.46 -3.82
C LEU A 112 -11.56 5.19 -4.69
N LYS A 113 -10.93 5.23 -5.87
CA LYS A 113 -10.80 4.06 -6.75
C LYS A 113 -10.03 2.93 -6.09
N SER A 114 -8.97 3.23 -5.34
CA SER A 114 -8.19 2.20 -4.63
C SER A 114 -9.01 1.58 -3.49
N TYR A 115 -9.80 2.39 -2.78
CA TYR A 115 -10.71 1.92 -1.73
C TYR A 115 -11.85 1.06 -2.29
N GLU A 116 -12.51 1.49 -3.38
CA GLU A 116 -13.56 0.71 -4.05
C GLU A 116 -13.04 -0.64 -4.55
N GLY A 117 -11.84 -0.66 -5.14
CA GLY A 117 -11.18 -1.89 -5.55
C GLY A 117 -10.92 -2.84 -4.38
N ALA A 118 -10.51 -2.32 -3.24
CA ALA A 118 -10.32 -3.10 -2.02
C ALA A 118 -11.64 -3.61 -1.44
N ALA A 119 -12.69 -2.79 -1.42
CA ALA A 119 -14.02 -3.16 -0.95
C ALA A 119 -14.70 -4.19 -1.86
N SER A 120 -14.50 -4.10 -3.18
CA SER A 120 -15.02 -5.04 -4.16
C SER A 120 -14.34 -6.41 -4.06
N LYS A 121 -13.01 -6.45 -3.85
CA LYS A 121 -12.27 -7.70 -3.57
C LYS A 121 -12.71 -8.40 -2.28
N ARG A 122 -13.14 -7.65 -1.27
CA ARG A 122 -13.72 -8.22 -0.04
C ARG A 122 -15.10 -8.85 -0.27
N ARG A 123 -15.89 -8.33 -1.21
CA ARG A 123 -17.20 -8.93 -1.56
C ARG A 123 -17.07 -10.18 -2.41
N SER A 124 -16.06 -10.28 -3.29
CA SER A 124 -15.89 -11.44 -4.18
C SER A 124 -15.22 -12.66 -3.51
N THR A 125 -14.49 -12.45 -2.40
CA THR A 125 -13.84 -13.54 -1.63
C THR A 125 -14.72 -14.09 -0.51
N GLY A 126 -15.86 -13.46 -0.24
CA GLY A 126 -16.93 -14.06 0.54
C GLY A 126 -17.52 -15.21 -0.26
N LYS A 127 -17.17 -16.46 0.10
CA LYS A 127 -17.87 -17.67 -0.37
C LYS A 127 -19.36 -17.38 -0.42
N PRO A 128 -20.07 -17.64 -1.54
CA PRO A 128 -21.51 -17.50 -1.55
C PRO A 128 -22.04 -18.37 -0.42
N ILE A 129 -22.60 -17.74 0.62
CA ILE A 129 -23.39 -18.46 1.61
C ILE A 129 -24.60 -18.93 0.82
N ILE A 130 -24.52 -20.15 0.30
CA ILE A 130 -25.64 -20.88 -0.25
C ILE A 130 -26.61 -21.04 0.93
N THR A 131 -27.50 -20.07 1.09
CA THR A 131 -28.67 -20.22 1.94
C THR A 131 -29.55 -21.23 1.22
N LYS A 132 -29.38 -22.52 1.55
CA LYS A 132 -30.35 -23.53 1.20
C LYS A 132 -31.68 -23.08 1.81
N LYS A 133 -32.58 -22.53 0.98
CA LYS A 133 -33.99 -22.32 1.33
C LYS A 133 -34.54 -23.69 1.76
N ARG A 134 -34.60 -23.94 3.06
CA ARG A 134 -35.33 -25.09 3.60
C ARG A 134 -36.81 -24.77 3.44
N GLY A 135 -37.44 -25.49 2.51
CA GLY A 135 -38.88 -25.52 2.34
C GLY A 135 -39.62 -25.91 3.62
N ALA A 136 -40.88 -25.52 3.65
CA ALA A 136 -41.76 -25.58 4.81
C ALA A 136 -41.91 -26.97 5.44
N LYS A 137 -41.87 -26.96 6.77
CA LYS A 137 -42.51 -27.84 7.77
C LYS A 137 -42.97 -29.24 7.32
N VAL A 138 -42.13 -30.24 7.59
CA VAL A 138 -42.61 -31.60 7.94
C VAL A 138 -42.50 -31.74 9.46
N LYS A 139 -43.63 -32.02 10.12
CA LYS A 139 -43.71 -32.27 11.57
C LYS A 139 -42.95 -33.55 11.91
N LEU A 140 -41.91 -33.45 12.74
CA LEU A 140 -41.29 -34.59 13.41
C LEU A 140 -41.65 -34.53 14.91
N PRO A 141 -41.97 -35.66 15.56
CA PRO A 141 -42.28 -35.71 16.99
C PRO A 141 -41.03 -35.41 17.84
N PRO A 142 -41.21 -34.95 19.09
CA PRO A 142 -40.10 -34.46 19.91
C PRO A 142 -39.16 -35.61 20.32
N PRO A 143 -37.83 -35.37 20.36
CA PRO A 143 -36.87 -36.38 20.79
C PRO A 143 -36.97 -36.58 22.30
N THR A 144 -37.26 -37.82 22.71
CA THR A 144 -37.05 -38.27 24.08
C THR A 144 -35.58 -38.57 24.28
N LYS A 145 -35.06 -38.09 25.42
CA LYS A 145 -33.77 -38.36 26.08
C LYS A 145 -32.79 -37.19 26.06
N LEU A 146 -32.70 -36.58 27.25
CA LEU A 146 -31.59 -35.76 27.71
C LEU A 146 -30.29 -36.55 27.56
N VAL A 147 -29.33 -36.03 26.80
CA VAL A 147 -27.96 -36.52 26.79
C VAL A 147 -27.05 -35.38 27.21
N ASP A 148 -26.35 -35.63 28.31
CA ASP A 148 -25.42 -34.73 28.99
C ASP A 148 -24.42 -34.05 28.05
N VAL A 149 -24.30 -32.73 28.22
CA VAL A 149 -23.28 -31.91 27.58
C VAL A 149 -21.93 -32.21 28.23
N LYS A 150 -21.12 -33.07 27.61
CA LYS A 150 -19.68 -33.11 27.91
C LYS A 150 -19.03 -31.82 27.39
N LYS A 151 -18.54 -31.00 28.32
CA LYS A 151 -17.67 -29.84 28.07
C LYS A 151 -16.53 -30.23 27.12
N VAL A 152 -16.49 -29.63 25.94
CA VAL A 152 -15.34 -29.75 25.03
C VAL A 152 -14.34 -28.65 25.37
N SER A 153 -13.16 -29.08 25.80
CA SER A 153 -12.00 -28.25 26.13
C SER A 153 -11.49 -27.49 24.90
N LEU A 154 -11.26 -26.19 25.06
CA LEU A 154 -10.51 -25.35 24.13
C LEU A 154 -9.03 -25.71 24.19
N LEU A 155 -8.48 -26.40 23.18
CA LEU A 155 -7.07 -26.33 22.77
C LEU A 155 -6.83 -27.36 21.66
N ASN A 156 -6.41 -26.90 20.48
CA ASN A 156 -5.22 -27.44 19.80
C ASN A 156 -4.88 -26.58 18.56
N ARG A 157 -3.87 -25.72 18.75
CA ARG A 157 -3.11 -25.04 17.71
C ARG A 157 -2.36 -26.09 16.90
N ASN A 158 -2.69 -26.25 15.62
CA ASN A 158 -1.97 -27.13 14.72
C ASN A 158 -0.74 -26.39 14.15
N MET A 159 0.38 -26.46 14.87
CA MET A 159 1.72 -26.16 14.35
C MET A 159 2.13 -27.28 13.39
N LYS A 160 1.96 -27.08 12.09
CA LYS A 160 2.47 -28.02 11.09
C LYS A 160 3.96 -27.74 10.85
N LYS A 161 4.81 -28.36 11.68
CA LYS A 161 6.24 -28.53 11.45
C LYS A 161 6.44 -29.24 10.10
N ARG A 162 7.06 -28.59 9.11
CA ARG A 162 7.63 -29.28 7.95
C ARG A 162 9.07 -29.63 8.29
N SER A 163 9.25 -30.86 8.78
CA SER A 163 10.52 -31.57 8.75
C SER A 163 10.79 -32.03 7.31
N GLY A 164 11.88 -31.56 6.72
CA GLY A 164 12.44 -32.04 5.46
C GLY A 164 13.96 -31.85 5.50
N PRO A 165 14.76 -32.85 5.10
CA PRO A 165 16.19 -32.89 5.40
C PRO A 165 16.99 -31.86 4.59
N SER A 166 17.85 -31.12 5.28
CA SER A 166 18.88 -30.25 4.71
C SER A 166 19.95 -31.09 4.00
N LYS A 167 19.97 -31.07 2.67
CA LYS A 167 21.18 -31.40 1.91
C LYS A 167 21.92 -30.09 1.67
N GLY A 168 22.93 -29.82 2.49
CA GLY A 168 23.89 -28.75 2.25
C GLY A 168 24.80 -29.09 1.07
N PRO A 169 25.51 -28.10 0.51
CA PRO A 169 26.45 -28.30 -0.58
C PRO A 169 27.65 -29.15 -0.11
N VAL A 170 28.02 -30.15 -0.91
CA VAL A 170 29.21 -30.98 -0.74
C VAL A 170 30.41 -30.18 -1.27
N PHE A 171 31.43 -29.99 -0.45
CA PHE A 171 32.73 -29.48 -0.87
C PHE A 171 33.64 -30.68 -1.14
N ASP A 172 34.04 -30.88 -2.40
CA ASP A 172 35.13 -31.78 -2.74
C ASP A 172 36.43 -31.22 -2.14
N THR A 173 37.08 -32.04 -1.32
CA THR A 173 38.41 -31.77 -0.76
C THR A 173 39.36 -32.65 -1.57
N ASP A 174 40.06 -32.06 -2.54
CA ASP A 174 41.15 -32.73 -3.24
C ASP A 174 42.44 -32.41 -2.49
N GLU A 175 42.91 -33.40 -1.72
CA GLU A 175 44.31 -33.54 -1.30
C GLU A 175 45.00 -34.45 -2.32
N GLU A 176 45.93 -33.91 -3.11
CA GLU A 176 47.26 -34.48 -3.38
C GLU A 176 48.22 -33.43 -3.95
#